data_AF-A0AA38LS60-F1
#
_entry.id   AF-A0AA38LS60-F1
#
_cell.length_a   1.000
_cell.length_b   1.000
_cell.length_c   1.000
_cell.angle_alpha   90.00
_cell.angle_beta   90.00
_cell.angle_gamma   90.00
#
_symmetry.space_group_name_H-M   'P 1'
#
loop_
_entity.id
_entity.type
_entity.pdbx_description
1 polymer ?
#
loop_
_entity_poly.entity_id
_entity_poly.type
_entity_poly.pdbx_seq_one_letter_code
_entity_poly.pdbx_strand_id
1 'polypeptide(L)'
;MPHKRAKHSVRVEEHKKKGFNHDPSPSSTRDDTPRSASRILNALTSREKFRERGGRSGEDTGEFRPKKKKQSAAGTTEPVSAFAKEPVLVKGKEKEKATEKGKDKKAEAIPSILPHEKLGDYNRRIEAILRPGVNKAIKTAKSARADAVKAAKEKKGAPAGTGTAAAEEDAAGDGKKRKRSTEEGDYLEPENRPVKVFAPKPAPRRLNDIAQAPPQLPQLRRATKVGAEGQKGASVFTTLGRDPLNAGQKRLLEEERERVVKRYREMKEEREAVAREERKEREKEKTKGKGGKKKGGTVGMGSEKD
;
A
#
# COMPACT_ATOMS: atom_id res chain seq x y z
N MET A 1 21.89 -34.39 8.05
CA MET A 1 20.60 -34.23 7.34
C MET A 1 20.65 -33.04 6.38
N PRO A 2 20.37 -33.25 5.08
CA PRO A 2 20.44 -32.21 4.04
C PRO A 2 19.61 -30.95 4.36
N HIS A 3 18.40 -31.14 4.90
CA HIS A 3 17.51 -30.04 5.26
C HIS A 3 17.98 -29.18 6.45
N LYS A 4 18.84 -29.71 7.33
CA LYS A 4 19.43 -28.93 8.44
C LYS A 4 20.59 -28.06 7.95
N ARG A 5 21.36 -28.55 6.97
CA ARG A 5 22.47 -27.81 6.34
C ARG A 5 21.97 -26.60 5.55
N ALA A 6 20.87 -26.74 4.81
CA ALA A 6 20.27 -25.63 4.06
C ALA A 6 19.75 -24.49 4.98
N LYS A 7 19.11 -24.83 6.11
CA LYS A 7 18.66 -23.80 7.08
C LYS A 7 19.84 -23.12 7.76
N HIS A 8 20.92 -23.86 8.02
CA HIS A 8 22.13 -23.30 8.60
C HIS A 8 22.86 -22.38 7.63
N SER A 9 22.98 -22.75 6.34
CA SER A 9 23.63 -21.89 5.34
C SER A 9 22.91 -20.57 5.18
N VAL A 10 21.57 -20.58 5.06
CA VAL A 10 20.76 -19.36 4.99
C VAL A 10 20.93 -18.50 6.23
N ARG A 11 20.93 -19.10 7.43
CA ARG A 11 21.10 -18.35 8.68
C ARG A 11 22.50 -17.75 8.82
N VAL A 12 23.54 -18.47 8.40
CA VAL A 12 24.93 -17.96 8.40
C VAL A 12 25.11 -16.87 7.35
N GLU A 13 24.51 -17.01 6.17
CA GLU A 13 24.50 -15.96 5.15
C GLU A 13 23.76 -14.71 5.64
N GLU A 14 22.61 -14.86 6.28
CA GLU A 14 21.87 -13.74 6.87
C GLU A 14 22.64 -13.09 8.01
N HIS A 15 23.29 -13.87 8.88
CA HIS A 15 24.12 -13.35 9.97
C HIS A 15 25.37 -12.63 9.44
N LYS A 16 26.00 -13.15 8.38
CA LYS A 16 27.13 -12.49 7.70
C LYS A 16 26.70 -11.20 6.98
N LYS A 17 25.50 -11.19 6.35
CA LYS A 17 24.92 -10.01 5.70
C LYS A 17 24.53 -8.92 6.71
N LYS A 18 24.03 -9.32 7.87
CA LYS A 18 23.71 -8.43 9.00
C LYS A 18 24.98 -7.91 9.68
N GLY A 19 26.04 -8.71 9.71
CA GLY A 19 27.27 -8.35 10.41
C GLY A 19 27.16 -8.60 11.92
N PHE A 20 28.30 -8.54 12.61
CA PHE A 20 28.40 -8.89 14.04
C PHE A 20 28.13 -7.69 14.96
N ASN A 21 28.34 -6.47 14.46
CA ASN A 21 28.01 -5.22 15.13
C ASN A 21 27.00 -4.46 14.26
N HIS A 22 25.73 -4.75 14.45
CA HIS A 22 24.72 -3.76 14.14
C HIS A 22 24.74 -2.75 15.28
N ASP A 23 25.57 -1.71 15.14
CA ASP A 23 25.45 -0.55 16.00
C ASP A 23 23.97 -0.10 15.96
N PRO A 24 23.37 0.24 17.12
CA PRO A 24 22.00 0.71 17.14
C PRO A 24 21.89 1.84 16.12
N SER A 25 21.00 1.65 15.12
CA SER A 25 20.79 2.65 14.09
C SER A 25 20.63 4.02 14.74
N PRO A 26 21.32 5.08 14.26
CA PRO A 26 21.18 6.44 14.80
C PRO A 26 19.74 6.98 14.65
N SER A 27 18.88 6.28 13.88
CA SER A 27 17.44 6.55 13.83
C SER A 27 16.69 6.11 15.09
N SER A 28 17.23 5.19 15.90
CA SER A 28 16.58 4.69 17.13
C SER A 28 16.74 5.64 18.32
N THR A 29 17.70 6.56 18.27
CA THR A 29 17.99 7.54 19.33
C THR A 29 17.25 8.87 19.17
N ARG A 30 16.61 9.11 18.03
CA ARG A 30 15.88 10.37 17.74
C ARG A 30 14.37 10.25 17.75
N ASP A 31 13.86 9.04 17.97
CA ASP A 31 12.43 8.82 18.10
C ASP A 31 12.04 9.10 19.55
N ASP A 32 11.81 10.37 19.88
CA ASP A 32 11.26 10.84 21.17
C ASP A 32 9.84 10.32 21.44
N THR A 33 9.31 9.47 20.55
CA THR A 33 8.04 8.81 20.78
C THR A 33 8.18 7.88 21.99
N PRO A 34 7.32 8.03 23.01
CA PRO A 34 7.37 7.14 24.16
C PRO A 34 7.17 5.70 23.67
N ARG A 35 7.87 4.75 24.29
CA ARG A 35 7.88 3.33 23.89
C ARG A 35 6.47 2.73 23.71
N SER A 36 5.48 3.27 24.43
CA SER A 36 4.07 2.95 24.27
C SER A 36 3.51 3.38 22.91
N ALA A 37 3.77 4.60 22.47
CA ALA A 37 3.36 5.13 21.17
C ALA A 37 4.04 4.39 20.01
N SER A 38 5.34 4.08 20.12
CA SER A 38 6.06 3.33 19.08
C SER A 38 5.48 1.92 18.88
N ARG A 39 5.01 1.26 19.95
CA ARG A 39 4.29 -0.02 19.85
C ARG A 39 2.97 0.11 19.10
N ILE A 40 2.22 1.17 19.37
CA ILE A 40 0.93 1.43 18.71
C ILE A 40 1.14 1.70 17.22
N LEU A 41 2.10 2.55 16.86
CA LEU A 41 2.43 2.87 15.47
C LEU A 41 2.91 1.63 14.69
N ASN A 42 3.78 0.82 15.29
CA ASN A 42 4.23 -0.44 14.69
C ASN A 42 3.09 -1.48 14.56
N ALA A 43 2.14 -1.48 15.50
CA ALA A 43 0.96 -2.34 15.41
C ALA A 43 0.01 -1.90 14.28
N LEU A 44 -0.18 -0.59 14.09
CA LEU A 44 -0.99 -0.05 13.00
C LEU A 44 -0.40 -0.40 11.63
N THR A 45 0.89 -0.16 11.42
CA THR A 45 1.56 -0.52 10.15
C THR A 45 1.52 -2.03 9.89
N SER A 46 1.61 -2.85 10.94
CA SER A 46 1.47 -4.31 10.82
C SER A 46 0.04 -4.73 10.42
N ARG A 47 -0.97 -4.07 10.99
CA ARG A 47 -2.39 -4.27 10.63
C ARG A 47 -2.67 -3.83 9.19
N GLU A 48 -2.15 -2.69 8.75
CA GLU A 48 -2.29 -2.20 7.37
C GLU A 48 -1.69 -3.17 6.36
N LYS A 49 -0.44 -3.61 6.58
CA LYS A 49 0.21 -4.62 5.73
C LYS A 49 -0.56 -5.94 5.70
N PHE A 50 -1.21 -6.31 6.81
CA PHE A 50 -2.06 -7.50 6.87
C PHE A 50 -3.37 -7.32 6.09
N ARG A 51 -4.01 -6.15 6.20
CA ARG A 51 -5.19 -5.77 5.40
C ARG A 51 -4.86 -5.73 3.90
N GLU A 52 -3.73 -5.16 3.51
CA GLU A 52 -3.22 -5.14 2.13
C GLU A 52 -2.99 -6.54 1.56
N ARG A 53 -2.54 -7.48 2.40
CA ARG A 53 -2.40 -8.91 2.04
C ARG A 53 -3.73 -9.66 1.99
N GLY A 54 -4.86 -8.96 2.15
CA GLY A 54 -6.21 -9.53 2.09
C GLY A 54 -6.68 -10.16 3.40
N GLY A 55 -5.91 -10.03 4.49
CA GLY A 55 -6.31 -10.43 5.82
C GLY A 55 -7.22 -9.37 6.44
N ARG A 56 -8.53 -9.42 6.16
CA ARG A 56 -9.52 -8.68 6.96
C ARG A 56 -9.92 -9.56 8.13
N SER A 57 -9.50 -9.22 9.35
CA SER A 57 -10.05 -9.82 10.57
C SER A 57 -11.47 -9.30 10.77
N GLY A 58 -12.43 -10.19 11.01
CA GLY A 58 -13.87 -9.85 11.09
C GLY A 58 -14.21 -8.79 12.16
N GLU A 59 -13.33 -8.55 13.13
CA GLU A 59 -13.49 -7.50 14.16
C GLU A 59 -13.49 -6.08 13.59
N ASP A 60 -12.86 -5.86 12.42
CA ASP A 60 -12.63 -4.52 11.86
C ASP A 60 -13.70 -4.11 10.84
N THR A 61 -14.53 -5.06 10.40
CA THR A 61 -15.65 -4.84 9.48
C THR A 61 -17.01 -5.07 10.15
N GLY A 62 -17.03 -5.49 11.42
CA GLY A 62 -18.25 -5.90 12.14
C GLY A 62 -18.92 -7.15 11.56
N GLU A 63 -18.42 -7.70 10.46
CA GLU A 63 -18.99 -8.85 9.78
C GLU A 63 -18.43 -10.14 10.40
N PHE A 64 -19.27 -10.79 11.20
CA PHE A 64 -19.01 -12.14 11.72
C PHE A 64 -18.99 -13.13 10.55
N ARG A 65 -17.79 -13.50 10.08
CA ARG A 65 -17.65 -14.59 9.12
C ARG A 65 -17.60 -15.92 9.89
N PRO A 66 -18.58 -16.83 9.72
CA PRO A 66 -18.51 -18.15 10.33
C PRO A 66 -17.27 -18.87 9.79
N LYS A 67 -16.39 -19.29 10.71
CA LYS A 67 -15.16 -20.03 10.36
C LYS A 67 -15.56 -21.34 9.69
N LYS A 68 -15.41 -21.44 8.36
CA LYS A 68 -15.47 -22.73 7.66
C LYS A 68 -14.35 -23.61 8.19
N LYS A 69 -14.73 -24.60 8.99
CA LYS A 69 -13.86 -25.66 9.52
C LYS A 69 -13.23 -26.35 8.32
N LYS A 70 -11.93 -26.09 8.07
CA LYS A 70 -11.14 -26.85 7.10
C LYS A 70 -11.05 -28.29 7.63
N GLN A 71 -11.82 -29.18 7.03
CA GLN A 71 -11.58 -30.62 7.13
C GLN A 71 -10.24 -30.90 6.46
N SER A 72 -9.20 -31.11 7.26
CA SER A 72 -7.96 -31.73 6.81
C SER A 72 -8.25 -33.21 6.56
N ALA A 73 -8.20 -33.61 5.29
CA ALA A 73 -8.18 -35.00 4.87
C ALA A 73 -6.85 -35.63 5.30
N ALA A 74 -6.89 -36.47 6.33
CA ALA A 74 -5.86 -37.45 6.65
C ALA A 74 -6.47 -38.57 7.50
N GLY A 75 -6.46 -39.79 6.96
CA GLY A 75 -6.59 -41.03 7.75
C GLY A 75 -7.90 -41.78 7.58
N THR A 76 -7.98 -42.59 6.52
CA THR A 76 -8.94 -43.68 6.37
C THR A 76 -8.34 -44.96 6.95
N THR A 77 -9.04 -45.60 7.89
CA THR A 77 -9.04 -47.05 8.14
C THR A 77 -10.50 -47.47 8.40
N GLU A 78 -11.06 -48.15 7.41
CA GLU A 78 -12.38 -48.85 7.33
C GLU A 78 -12.49 -50.03 8.33
N PRO A 79 -13.59 -50.84 8.38
CA PRO A 79 -14.98 -50.67 7.89
C PRO A 79 -16.07 -51.11 8.92
N VAL A 80 -17.34 -50.73 8.67
CA VAL A 80 -18.62 -51.50 8.73
C VAL A 80 -19.76 -50.45 8.71
N SER A 81 -20.86 -50.51 7.98
CA SER A 81 -21.59 -51.59 7.30
C SER A 81 -22.59 -50.96 6.30
N ALA A 82 -22.72 -51.59 5.13
CA ALA A 82 -23.92 -51.75 4.31
C ALA A 82 -24.93 -50.58 4.20
N PHE A 83 -25.06 -50.01 2.99
CA PHE A 83 -26.36 -50.01 2.30
C PHE A 83 -26.16 -49.77 0.79
N ALA A 84 -26.80 -50.62 0.00
CA ALA A 84 -26.62 -50.79 -1.43
C ALA A 84 -27.20 -49.63 -2.27
N LYS A 85 -26.51 -49.27 -3.37
CA LYS A 85 -27.06 -49.18 -4.74
C LYS A 85 -25.99 -48.77 -5.76
N GLU A 86 -25.70 -49.74 -6.62
CA GLU A 86 -25.22 -49.78 -8.02
C GLU A 86 -24.27 -48.73 -8.66
N PRO A 87 -23.43 -49.16 -9.63
CA PRO A 87 -22.29 -48.40 -10.12
C PRO A 87 -22.52 -47.76 -11.50
N VAL A 88 -22.05 -46.53 -11.68
CA VAL A 88 -21.75 -46.00 -13.02
C VAL A 88 -20.25 -45.69 -13.10
N LEU A 89 -19.56 -46.59 -13.82
CA LEU A 89 -18.23 -46.43 -14.38
C LEU A 89 -18.15 -45.16 -15.25
N VAL A 90 -17.29 -44.20 -14.92
CA VAL A 90 -16.43 -43.54 -15.92
C VAL A 90 -15.05 -43.23 -15.32
N LYS A 91 -14.09 -43.96 -15.86
CA LYS A 91 -12.63 -43.86 -15.76
C LYS A 91 -12.17 -42.63 -16.56
N GLY A 92 -11.10 -41.96 -16.11
CA GLY A 92 -10.29 -41.16 -17.05
C GLY A 92 -9.80 -39.82 -16.53
N LYS A 93 -8.63 -39.85 -15.89
CA LYS A 93 -7.70 -38.72 -15.85
C LYS A 93 -7.18 -38.48 -17.26
N GLU A 94 -7.35 -37.28 -17.81
CA GLU A 94 -6.36 -36.69 -18.71
C GLU A 94 -6.18 -35.20 -18.39
N LYS A 95 -4.94 -34.86 -18.04
CA LYS A 95 -4.45 -33.49 -17.92
C LYS A 95 -4.12 -33.01 -19.33
N GLU A 96 -5.05 -32.31 -19.96
CA GLU A 96 -4.71 -31.49 -21.12
C GLU A 96 -4.17 -30.13 -20.67
N LYS A 97 -2.89 -29.90 -20.95
CA LYS A 97 -2.30 -28.56 -21.04
C LYS A 97 -2.90 -27.88 -22.26
N ALA A 98 -3.98 -27.12 -22.06
CA ALA A 98 -4.46 -26.21 -23.08
C ALA A 98 -3.50 -25.01 -23.19
N THR A 99 -2.74 -24.97 -24.27
CA THR A 99 -2.10 -23.77 -24.80
C THR A 99 -3.18 -22.74 -25.13
N GLU A 100 -3.27 -21.69 -24.32
CA GLU A 100 -4.19 -20.56 -24.49
C GLU A 100 -3.72 -19.71 -25.69
N LYS A 101 -4.06 -20.16 -26.91
CA LYS A 101 -4.01 -19.32 -28.12
C LYS A 101 -5.08 -18.23 -27.98
N GLY A 102 -4.63 -16.98 -28.11
CA GLY A 102 -5.46 -15.78 -28.04
C GLY A 102 -6.66 -15.87 -28.97
N LYS A 103 -7.83 -16.09 -28.37
CA LYS A 103 -9.06 -15.50 -28.90
C LYS A 103 -9.20 -14.18 -28.18
N ASP A 104 -9.01 -13.10 -28.93
CA ASP A 104 -9.45 -11.76 -28.54
C ASP A 104 -10.94 -11.86 -28.19
N LYS A 105 -11.21 -12.08 -26.91
CA LYS A 105 -12.56 -11.97 -26.37
C LYS A 105 -12.91 -10.51 -26.59
N LYS A 106 -13.68 -10.26 -27.65
CA LYS A 106 -14.39 -9.00 -27.91
C LYS A 106 -14.76 -8.43 -26.56
N ALA A 107 -14.25 -7.23 -26.25
CA ALA A 107 -14.47 -6.55 -24.98
C ALA A 107 -15.91 -6.82 -24.54
N GLU A 108 -16.09 -7.70 -23.56
CA GLU A 108 -17.42 -8.11 -23.12
C GLU A 108 -18.11 -6.82 -22.71
N ALA A 109 -19.12 -6.43 -23.49
CA ALA A 109 -19.78 -5.15 -23.33
C ALA A 109 -20.19 -5.04 -21.87
N ILE A 110 -19.75 -3.96 -21.22
CA ILE A 110 -20.01 -3.72 -19.79
C ILE A 110 -21.52 -3.91 -19.59
N PRO A 111 -21.95 -4.93 -18.82
CA PRO A 111 -23.37 -5.23 -18.70
C PRO A 111 -24.09 -4.01 -18.13
N SER A 112 -25.34 -3.79 -18.50
CA SER A 112 -26.14 -2.72 -17.89
C SER A 112 -26.54 -3.06 -16.44
N ILE A 113 -27.01 -2.05 -15.71
CA ILE A 113 -27.58 -2.23 -14.38
C ILE A 113 -28.86 -3.07 -14.52
N LEU A 114 -28.98 -4.16 -13.76
CA LEU A 114 -30.20 -4.97 -13.76
C LEU A 114 -31.34 -4.22 -13.07
N PRO A 115 -32.61 -4.44 -13.49
CA PRO A 115 -33.76 -3.94 -12.74
C PRO A 115 -33.70 -4.49 -11.30
N HIS A 116 -33.82 -3.59 -10.32
CA HIS A 116 -33.70 -3.84 -8.87
C HIS A 116 -32.28 -4.04 -8.31
N GLU A 117 -31.24 -3.94 -9.12
CA GLU A 117 -29.87 -3.92 -8.62
C GLU A 117 -29.50 -2.54 -8.06
N LYS A 118 -28.96 -2.50 -6.84
CA LYS A 118 -28.39 -1.26 -6.29
C LYS A 118 -27.08 -0.95 -7.03
N LEU A 119 -26.78 0.33 -7.23
CA LEU A 119 -25.54 0.77 -7.90
C LEU A 119 -24.26 0.14 -7.29
N GLY A 120 -24.25 -0.10 -5.98
CA GLY A 120 -23.13 -0.78 -5.31
C GLY A 120 -22.92 -2.23 -5.75
N ASP A 121 -23.98 -2.99 -5.98
CA ASP A 121 -23.90 -4.39 -6.43
C ASP A 121 -23.48 -4.48 -7.89
N TYR A 122 -23.98 -3.55 -8.71
CA TYR A 122 -23.54 -3.36 -10.09
C TYR A 122 -22.03 -3.12 -10.17
N ASN A 123 -21.50 -2.17 -9.38
CA ASN A 123 -20.07 -1.87 -9.33
C ASN A 123 -19.25 -3.10 -8.92
N ARG A 124 -19.72 -3.88 -7.94
CA ARG A 124 -19.06 -5.13 -7.53
C ARG A 124 -19.02 -6.17 -8.65
N ARG A 125 -20.10 -6.31 -9.44
CA ARG A 125 -20.12 -7.21 -10.60
C ARG A 125 -19.17 -6.74 -11.69
N ILE A 126 -19.17 -5.46 -12.03
CA ILE A 126 -18.23 -4.88 -13.01
C ILE A 126 -16.79 -5.09 -12.56
N GLU A 127 -16.48 -4.80 -11.28
CA GLU A 127 -15.16 -5.05 -10.72
C GLU A 127 -14.77 -6.52 -10.82
N ALA A 128 -15.68 -7.46 -10.54
CA ALA A 128 -15.40 -8.90 -10.63
C ALA A 128 -15.06 -9.33 -12.07
N ILE A 129 -15.74 -8.76 -13.07
CA ILE A 129 -15.49 -9.02 -14.50
C ILE A 129 -14.13 -8.42 -14.94
N LEU A 130 -13.83 -7.19 -14.52
CA LEU A 130 -12.62 -6.48 -14.96
C LEU A 130 -11.36 -6.85 -14.17
N ARG A 131 -11.48 -7.26 -12.89
CA ARG A 131 -10.32 -7.55 -12.01
C ARG A 131 -9.31 -8.51 -12.60
N PRO A 132 -9.71 -9.66 -13.17
CA PRO A 132 -8.76 -10.62 -13.73
C PRO A 132 -7.95 -10.01 -14.87
N GLY A 133 -8.59 -9.24 -15.75
CA GLY A 133 -7.93 -8.55 -16.88
C GLY A 133 -6.94 -7.50 -16.40
N VAL A 134 -7.37 -6.62 -15.48
CA VAL A 134 -6.51 -5.59 -14.88
C VAL A 134 -5.33 -6.23 -14.14
N ASN A 135 -5.56 -7.29 -13.36
CA ASN A 135 -4.49 -8.00 -12.66
C ASN A 135 -3.48 -8.67 -13.61
N LYS A 136 -3.95 -9.23 -14.74
CA LYS A 136 -3.07 -9.76 -15.79
C LYS A 136 -2.23 -8.63 -16.39
N ALA A 137 -2.84 -7.52 -16.79
CA ALA A 137 -2.14 -6.35 -17.36
C ALA A 137 -1.10 -5.74 -16.39
N ILE A 138 -1.42 -5.66 -15.11
CA ILE A 138 -0.46 -5.17 -14.09
C ILE A 138 0.73 -6.13 -13.97
N LYS A 139 0.49 -7.44 -14.01
CA LYS A 139 1.58 -8.43 -13.94
C LYS A 139 2.47 -8.38 -15.18
N THR A 140 1.89 -8.28 -16.38
CA THR A 140 2.66 -8.17 -17.63
C THR A 140 3.45 -6.86 -17.70
N ALA A 141 2.86 -5.74 -17.28
CA ALA A 141 3.59 -4.47 -17.19
C ALA A 141 4.75 -4.53 -16.18
N LYS A 142 4.56 -5.20 -15.04
CA LYS A 142 5.63 -5.39 -14.05
C LYS A 142 6.76 -6.27 -14.57
N SER A 143 6.46 -7.37 -15.26
CA SER A 143 7.49 -8.21 -15.87
C SER A 143 8.23 -7.46 -16.98
N ALA A 144 7.51 -6.76 -17.87
CA ALA A 144 8.12 -5.96 -18.93
C ALA A 144 9.06 -4.86 -18.37
N ARG A 145 8.66 -4.20 -17.27
CA ARG A 145 9.54 -3.24 -16.57
C ARG A 145 10.77 -3.91 -15.98
N ALA A 146 10.63 -5.09 -15.38
CA ALA A 146 11.77 -5.83 -14.84
C ALA A 146 12.75 -6.25 -15.95
N ASP A 147 12.24 -6.67 -17.09
CA ASP A 147 13.05 -7.07 -18.24
C ASP A 147 13.74 -5.87 -18.90
N ALA A 148 13.04 -4.73 -19.01
CA ALA A 148 13.64 -3.48 -19.48
C ALA A 148 14.78 -3.01 -18.58
N VAL A 149 14.62 -3.12 -17.25
CA VAL A 149 15.68 -2.76 -16.28
C VAL A 149 16.88 -3.71 -16.39
N LYS A 150 16.65 -5.01 -16.62
CA LYS A 150 17.74 -5.98 -16.84
C LYS A 150 18.46 -5.70 -18.15
N ALA A 151 17.73 -5.50 -19.25
CA ALA A 151 18.30 -5.16 -20.54
C ALA A 151 19.09 -3.85 -20.51
N ALA A 152 18.62 -2.84 -19.77
CA ALA A 152 19.34 -1.59 -19.57
C ALA A 152 20.64 -1.77 -18.77
N LYS A 153 20.67 -2.70 -17.81
CA LYS A 153 21.90 -3.05 -17.06
C LYS A 153 22.89 -3.83 -17.92
N GLU A 154 22.42 -4.75 -18.74
CA GLU A 154 23.27 -5.52 -19.66
C GLU A 154 23.87 -4.64 -20.76
N LYS A 155 23.09 -3.70 -21.32
CA LYS A 155 23.59 -2.74 -22.32
C LYS A 155 24.59 -1.72 -21.75
N LYS A 156 24.59 -1.48 -20.43
CA LYS A 156 25.61 -0.67 -19.74
C LYS A 156 26.80 -1.50 -19.24
N GLY A 157 26.86 -2.78 -19.61
CA GLY A 157 27.97 -3.70 -19.34
C GLY A 157 29.07 -3.65 -20.40
N ALA A 158 29.62 -2.47 -20.68
CA ALA A 158 30.97 -2.31 -21.20
C ALA A 158 31.64 -1.15 -20.46
N PRO A 159 32.62 -1.40 -19.58
CA PRO A 159 33.35 -0.33 -18.91
C PRO A 159 34.43 0.23 -19.84
N ALA A 160 34.10 1.26 -20.62
CA ALA A 160 35.09 2.19 -21.15
C ALA A 160 35.15 3.40 -20.21
N GLY A 161 36.29 3.58 -19.54
CA GLY A 161 36.57 4.72 -18.68
C GLY A 161 36.94 5.98 -19.47
N THR A 162 37.06 7.08 -18.70
CA THR A 162 37.66 8.40 -19.02
C THR A 162 36.90 9.23 -20.07
N GLY A 163 36.04 10.19 -19.69
CA GLY A 163 36.35 11.59 -19.30
C GLY A 163 35.93 12.49 -20.49
N THR A 164 35.01 13.45 -20.42
CA THR A 164 35.03 14.73 -19.67
C THR A 164 33.63 15.38 -19.59
N ALA A 165 33.44 16.14 -18.50
CA ALA A 165 32.51 17.24 -18.18
C ALA A 165 31.29 17.59 -19.08
N ALA A 166 30.08 17.59 -18.47
CA ALA A 166 29.34 18.82 -18.16
C ALA A 166 28.01 18.52 -17.41
N ALA A 167 27.73 19.36 -16.40
CA ALA A 167 26.45 19.71 -15.78
C ALA A 167 25.79 18.82 -14.68
N GLU A 168 25.85 19.39 -13.47
CA GLU A 168 24.82 19.53 -12.41
C GLU A 168 24.36 18.33 -11.54
N GLU A 169 24.88 18.39 -10.30
CA GLU A 169 24.26 18.22 -8.98
C GLU A 169 22.97 17.39 -8.84
N ASP A 170 23.07 16.21 -8.19
CA ASP A 170 22.45 16.01 -6.87
C ASP A 170 22.78 14.64 -6.22
N ALA A 171 23.05 14.73 -4.91
CA ALA A 171 22.94 13.72 -3.83
C ALA A 171 23.74 12.40 -3.89
N ALA A 172 24.81 12.39 -3.09
CA ALA A 172 25.70 11.29 -2.77
C ALA A 172 25.10 10.19 -1.87
N GLY A 173 25.56 8.95 -2.11
CA GLY A 173 25.46 7.86 -1.15
C GLY A 173 25.67 6.46 -1.74
N ASP A 174 26.57 6.26 -2.71
CA ASP A 174 26.84 4.93 -3.29
C ASP A 174 28.27 4.44 -3.00
N GLY A 175 28.31 3.22 -2.48
CA GLY A 175 29.46 2.55 -1.92
C GLY A 175 30.38 2.00 -2.99
N LYS A 176 31.66 2.36 -2.83
CA LYS A 176 32.84 1.86 -3.52
C LYS A 176 32.82 0.32 -3.66
N LYS A 177 32.54 -0.19 -4.86
CA LYS A 177 32.80 -1.59 -5.24
C LYS A 177 34.31 -1.85 -5.22
N ARG A 178 34.79 -2.58 -4.22
CA ARG A 178 36.11 -3.22 -4.28
C ARG A 178 36.01 -4.58 -4.96
N LYS A 179 36.92 -4.81 -5.90
CA LYS A 179 37.14 -6.02 -6.68
C LYS A 179 37.29 -7.24 -5.76
N ARG A 180 36.67 -8.34 -6.15
CA ARG A 180 36.97 -9.69 -5.67
C ARG A 180 38.38 -10.05 -6.14
N SER A 181 39.31 -10.24 -5.21
CA SER A 181 40.40 -11.19 -5.41
C SER A 181 39.89 -12.56 -5.01
N THR A 182 40.03 -13.49 -5.94
CA THR A 182 39.90 -14.92 -5.73
C THR A 182 41.24 -15.36 -5.16
N GLU A 183 41.29 -15.68 -3.87
CA GLU A 183 42.44 -16.32 -3.27
C GLU A 183 41.97 -17.54 -2.48
N GLU A 184 42.71 -18.62 -2.69
CA GLU A 184 42.45 -19.97 -2.26
C GLU A 184 42.56 -20.14 -0.74
N GLY A 185 42.26 -21.35 -0.28
CA GLY A 185 42.01 -21.68 1.10
C GLY A 185 43.05 -21.19 2.09
N ASP A 186 42.54 -20.55 3.15
CA ASP A 186 43.25 -20.43 4.41
C ASP A 186 42.31 -20.95 5.51
N TYR A 187 42.40 -22.25 5.78
CA TYR A 187 41.84 -22.86 6.98
C TYR A 187 42.72 -22.41 8.14
N LEU A 188 42.46 -21.21 8.66
CA LEU A 188 43.07 -20.78 9.91
C LEU A 188 42.57 -21.67 11.04
N GLU A 189 43.45 -22.54 11.52
CA GLU A 189 43.32 -23.29 12.75
C GLU A 189 42.99 -22.32 13.91
N PRO A 190 41.98 -22.62 14.75
CA PRO A 190 41.64 -21.79 15.89
C PRO A 190 42.59 -22.10 17.07
N GLU A 191 43.88 -21.80 16.94
CA GLU A 191 44.80 -21.83 18.08
C GLU A 191 44.83 -20.45 18.78
N ASN A 192 44.65 -20.47 20.10
CA ASN A 192 44.89 -19.34 21.02
C ASN A 192 43.96 -18.11 20.93
N ARG A 193 42.64 -18.30 20.98
CA ARG A 193 41.75 -17.25 21.51
C ARG A 193 41.65 -17.41 23.03
N PRO A 194 42.02 -16.39 23.85
CA PRO A 194 41.88 -16.48 25.29
C PRO A 194 40.40 -16.71 25.64
N VAL A 195 40.15 -17.78 26.39
CA VAL A 195 38.80 -18.12 26.87
C VAL A 195 38.32 -16.95 27.71
N LYS A 196 37.27 -16.26 27.26
CA LYS A 196 36.63 -15.20 28.03
C LYS A 196 36.00 -15.85 29.27
N VAL A 197 36.68 -15.75 30.40
CA VAL A 197 36.17 -16.16 31.70
C VAL A 197 35.14 -15.12 32.11
N PHE A 198 33.87 -15.45 31.93
CA PHE A 198 32.78 -14.61 32.42
C PHE A 198 32.66 -14.77 33.94
N ALA A 199 32.51 -13.65 34.65
CA ALA A 199 32.20 -13.68 36.07
C ALA A 199 30.94 -14.55 36.30
N PRO A 200 30.95 -15.43 37.33
CA PRO A 200 29.81 -16.28 37.63
C PRO A 200 28.58 -15.40 37.90
N LYS A 201 27.44 -15.79 37.30
CA LYS A 201 26.19 -15.05 37.45
C LYS A 201 25.80 -14.98 38.94
N PRO A 202 25.40 -13.80 39.45
CA PRO A 202 24.94 -13.69 40.82
C PRO A 202 23.70 -14.58 41.02
N ALA A 203 23.59 -15.18 42.21
CA ALA A 203 22.48 -16.04 42.56
C ALA A 203 21.13 -15.31 42.38
N PRO A 204 20.07 -16.01 41.94
CA PRO A 204 18.75 -15.41 41.77
C PRO A 204 18.26 -14.85 43.11
N ARG A 205 17.98 -13.54 43.15
CA ARG A 205 17.40 -12.89 44.32
C ARG A 205 15.99 -13.42 44.56
N ARG A 206 15.63 -13.67 45.82
CA ARG A 206 14.30 -14.13 46.20
C ARG A 206 13.28 -13.03 45.90
N LEU A 207 12.09 -13.43 45.47
CA LEU A 207 11.02 -12.52 45.02
C LEU A 207 10.61 -11.51 46.10
N ASN A 208 10.82 -11.85 47.38
CA ASN A 208 10.51 -11.02 48.54
C ASN A 208 11.57 -9.93 48.82
N ASP A 209 12.79 -10.07 48.31
CA ASP A 209 13.84 -9.03 48.42
C ASP A 209 13.66 -7.92 47.35
N ILE A 210 12.68 -8.09 46.44
CA ILE A 210 12.31 -7.14 45.37
C ILE A 210 11.13 -6.27 45.80
N ALA A 211 10.67 -6.38 47.06
CA ALA A 211 9.79 -5.38 47.67
C ALA A 211 10.60 -4.12 48.04
N GLN A 212 11.32 -3.55 47.06
CA GLN A 212 11.84 -2.21 47.17
C GLN A 212 10.65 -1.26 47.18
N ALA A 213 10.59 -0.38 48.18
CA ALA A 213 9.64 0.73 48.21
C ALA A 213 9.61 1.40 46.83
N PRO A 214 8.42 1.79 46.33
CA PRO A 214 8.29 2.37 45.00
C PRO A 214 9.30 3.52 44.86
N PRO A 215 10.16 3.51 43.82
CA PRO A 215 11.19 4.51 43.67
C PRO A 215 10.53 5.89 43.63
N GLN A 216 10.96 6.79 44.52
CA GLN A 216 10.45 8.15 44.51
C GLN A 216 10.93 8.82 43.23
N LEU A 217 9.98 9.14 42.34
CA LEU A 217 10.27 9.91 41.14
C LEU A 217 10.77 11.29 41.57
N PRO A 218 11.94 11.76 41.09
CA PRO A 218 12.41 13.10 41.38
C PRO A 218 11.34 14.09 40.92
N GLN A 219 10.87 14.93 41.84
CA GLN A 219 9.86 15.94 41.55
C GLN A 219 10.44 16.88 40.47
N LEU A 220 9.93 16.77 39.24
CA LEU A 220 10.28 17.70 38.18
C LEU A 220 9.94 19.11 38.67
N ARG A 221 10.98 19.94 38.82
CA ARG A 221 10.84 21.36 39.11
C ARG A 221 9.91 21.94 38.06
N ARG A 222 8.69 22.32 38.47
CA ARG A 222 7.76 23.08 37.63
C ARG A 222 8.49 24.37 37.26
N ALA A 223 8.86 24.50 35.99
CA ALA A 223 9.53 25.67 35.49
C ALA A 223 8.64 26.89 35.72
N THR A 224 9.05 27.72 36.68
CA THR A 224 8.57 29.08 36.84
C THR A 224 8.90 29.85 35.57
N LYS A 225 7.83 30.35 34.96
CA LYS A 225 7.75 31.33 33.88
C LYS A 225 8.87 32.38 34.01
N VAL A 226 9.88 32.32 33.15
CA VAL A 226 10.84 33.40 32.95
C VAL A 226 10.92 33.68 31.45
N GLY A 227 10.51 34.90 31.08
CA GLY A 227 10.93 35.59 29.85
C GLY A 227 10.15 35.28 28.57
N ALA A 228 9.08 36.02 28.31
CA ALA A 228 8.59 36.26 26.94
C ALA A 228 7.89 37.62 26.87
N GLU A 229 8.67 38.69 27.07
CA GLU A 229 8.33 40.01 26.54
C GLU A 229 8.88 40.10 25.12
N GLY A 230 8.02 40.52 24.19
CA GLY A 230 8.47 41.06 22.90
C GLY A 230 8.28 40.17 21.67
N GLN A 231 7.04 39.90 21.28
CA GLN A 231 6.66 40.03 19.85
C GLN A 231 5.14 40.14 19.71
N LYS A 232 4.70 41.39 19.49
CA LYS A 232 3.32 41.73 19.14
C LYS A 232 3.13 41.50 17.63
N GLY A 233 2.09 40.75 17.28
CA GLY A 233 1.45 40.85 15.97
C GLY A 233 1.54 39.62 15.07
N ALA A 234 0.75 38.57 15.36
CA ALA A 234 0.03 37.79 14.34
C ALA A 234 -0.91 36.75 14.96
N SER A 235 -2.21 36.92 14.69
CA SER A 235 -3.28 35.91 14.73
C SER A 235 -3.69 35.30 16.08
N VAL A 236 -4.76 35.90 16.63
CA VAL A 236 -5.60 35.43 17.73
C VAL A 236 -6.58 34.33 17.25
N PHE A 237 -6.08 33.28 16.59
CA PHE A 237 -6.91 32.11 16.22
C PHE A 237 -6.18 30.77 16.37
N THR A 238 -5.36 30.66 17.40
CA THR A 238 -4.75 29.39 17.86
C THR A 238 -5.36 28.99 19.20
N THR A 239 -6.68 28.99 19.27
CA THR A 239 -7.42 28.35 20.37
C THR A 239 -7.62 26.88 20.02
N LEU A 240 -7.32 26.01 21.00
CA LEU A 240 -7.40 24.54 20.99
C LEU A 240 -6.08 23.80 20.68
N GLY A 241 -5.09 23.96 21.56
CA GLY A 241 -4.28 22.84 22.05
C GLY A 241 -3.45 22.03 21.04
N ARG A 242 -3.14 22.59 19.87
CA ARG A 242 -2.24 21.94 18.92
C ARG A 242 -0.81 22.22 19.32
N ASP A 243 -0.10 21.15 19.70
CA ASP A 243 1.35 21.13 19.77
C ASP A 243 1.95 21.82 18.52
N PRO A 244 3.05 22.59 18.67
CA PRO A 244 3.68 23.25 17.53
C PRO A 244 4.10 22.19 16.51
N LEU A 245 3.32 22.07 15.43
CA LEU A 245 3.58 21.15 14.32
C LEU A 245 5.01 21.40 13.80
N ASN A 246 5.78 20.32 13.69
CA ASN A 246 7.14 20.34 13.14
C ASN A 246 7.10 20.95 11.73
N ALA A 247 8.12 21.74 11.35
CA ALA A 247 8.21 22.41 10.06
C ALA A 247 7.98 21.46 8.85
N GLY A 248 8.43 20.20 8.96
CA GLY A 248 8.17 19.19 7.94
C GLY A 248 6.69 18.78 7.81
N GLN A 249 5.97 18.69 8.94
CA GLN A 249 4.53 18.38 8.93
C GLN A 249 3.72 19.55 8.39
N LYS A 250 4.13 20.79 8.64
CA LYS A 250 3.50 21.99 8.06
C LYS A 250 3.60 21.97 6.53
N ARG A 251 4.76 21.67 5.96
CA ARG A 251 4.95 21.56 4.51
C ARG A 251 4.04 20.49 3.88
N LEU A 252 3.96 19.31 4.50
CA LEU A 252 3.08 18.24 4.00
C LEU A 252 1.60 18.65 4.04
N LEU A 253 1.16 19.30 5.13
CA LEU A 253 -0.22 19.79 5.24
C LEU A 253 -0.51 20.94 4.26
N GLU A 254 0.48 21.78 3.96
CA GLU A 254 0.38 22.85 2.96
C GLU A 254 0.26 22.27 1.54
N GLU A 255 1.06 21.26 1.18
CA GLU A 255 0.92 20.56 -0.10
C GLU A 255 -0.45 19.89 -0.26
N GLU A 256 -0.96 19.23 0.80
CA GLU A 256 -2.30 18.64 0.79
C GLU A 256 -3.39 19.72 0.64
N ARG A 257 -3.24 20.85 1.33
CA ARG A 257 -4.14 21.99 1.22
C ARG A 257 -4.16 22.53 -0.22
N GLU A 258 -3.01 22.69 -0.85
CA GLU A 258 -2.93 23.15 -2.25
C GLU A 258 -3.58 22.16 -3.22
N ARG A 259 -3.36 20.85 -3.04
CA ARG A 259 -4.03 19.82 -3.86
C ARG A 259 -5.54 19.85 -3.72
N VAL A 260 -6.05 19.99 -2.49
CA VAL A 260 -7.50 20.06 -2.22
C VAL A 260 -8.09 21.34 -2.80
N VAL A 261 -7.44 22.48 -2.60
CA VAL A 261 -7.89 23.76 -3.16
C VAL A 261 -7.90 23.71 -4.68
N LYS A 262 -6.87 23.15 -5.31
CA LYS A 262 -6.81 22.98 -6.76
C LYS A 262 -7.95 22.12 -7.27
N ARG A 263 -8.18 20.95 -6.68
CA ARG A 263 -9.30 20.07 -7.03
C ARG A 263 -10.66 20.76 -6.86
N TYR A 264 -10.81 21.59 -5.83
CA TYR A 264 -12.05 22.32 -5.60
C TYR A 264 -12.27 23.43 -6.63
N ARG A 265 -11.20 24.11 -7.08
CA ARG A 265 -11.25 25.08 -8.18
C ARG A 265 -11.64 24.41 -9.49
N GLU A 266 -11.00 23.29 -9.83
CA GLU A 266 -11.33 22.50 -11.02
C GLU A 266 -12.81 22.06 -11.00
N MET A 267 -13.28 21.49 -9.88
CA MET A 267 -14.68 21.08 -9.73
C MET A 267 -15.66 22.26 -9.83
N LYS A 268 -15.26 23.45 -9.37
CA LYS A 268 -16.08 24.66 -9.47
C LYS A 268 -16.13 25.18 -10.91
N GLU A 269 -14.99 25.20 -11.60
CA GLU A 269 -14.90 25.58 -13.01
C GLU A 269 -15.71 24.63 -13.90
N GLU A 270 -15.65 23.32 -13.63
CA GLU A 270 -16.49 22.33 -14.30
C GLU A 270 -17.99 22.62 -14.07
N ARG A 271 -18.40 22.88 -12.83
CA ARG A 271 -19.79 23.24 -12.51
C ARG A 271 -20.25 24.53 -13.22
N GLU A 272 -19.40 25.54 -13.28
CA GLU A 272 -19.71 26.79 -13.97
C GLU A 272 -19.74 26.62 -15.49
N ALA A 273 -18.88 25.77 -16.06
CA ALA A 273 -18.89 25.42 -17.48
C ALA A 273 -20.20 24.70 -17.87
N VAL A 274 -20.62 23.70 -17.09
CA VAL A 274 -21.90 23.00 -17.31
C VAL A 274 -23.07 23.98 -17.23
N ALA A 275 -23.11 24.82 -16.19
CA ALA A 275 -24.16 25.83 -16.05
C ALA A 275 -24.18 26.84 -17.22
N ARG A 276 -23.02 27.16 -17.80
CA ARG A 276 -22.90 28.04 -18.96
C ARG A 276 -23.38 27.37 -20.24
N GLU A 277 -23.10 26.08 -20.44
CA GLU A 277 -23.61 25.31 -21.57
C GLU A 277 -25.12 25.16 -21.51
N GLU A 278 -25.67 24.85 -20.33
CA GLU A 278 -27.12 24.76 -20.12
C GLU A 278 -27.83 26.08 -20.44
N ARG A 279 -27.26 27.23 -20.05
CA ARG A 279 -27.79 28.56 -20.42
C ARG A 279 -27.79 28.78 -21.93
N LYS A 280 -26.71 28.42 -22.63
CA LYS A 280 -26.62 28.53 -24.09
C LYS A 280 -27.64 27.64 -24.79
N GLU A 281 -27.90 26.44 -24.27
CA GLU A 281 -28.92 25.55 -24.82
C GLU A 281 -30.33 26.11 -24.66
N ARG A 282 -30.68 26.62 -23.46
CA ARG A 282 -31.96 27.29 -23.21
C ARG A 282 -32.17 28.51 -24.11
N GLU A 283 -31.12 29.28 -24.41
CA GLU A 283 -31.19 30.41 -25.35
C GLU A 283 -31.41 29.96 -26.81
N LYS A 284 -30.72 28.90 -27.24
CA LYS A 284 -30.94 28.30 -28.58
C LYS A 284 -32.36 27.74 -28.73
N GLU A 285 -32.91 27.14 -27.69
CA GLU A 285 -34.28 26.62 -27.69
C GLU A 285 -35.32 27.75 -27.81
N LYS A 286 -35.13 28.85 -27.05
CA LYS A 286 -35.99 30.03 -27.13
C LYS A 286 -35.99 30.70 -28.50
N THR A 287 -34.83 30.76 -29.16
CA THR A 287 -34.71 31.36 -30.51
C THR A 287 -35.35 30.48 -31.59
N LYS A 288 -35.21 29.15 -31.52
CA LYS A 288 -35.91 28.21 -32.42
C LYS A 288 -37.43 28.24 -32.26
N GLY A 289 -37.94 28.32 -31.03
CA GLY A 289 -39.39 28.35 -30.77
C GLY A 289 -40.11 29.60 -31.29
N LYS A 290 -39.44 30.75 -31.39
CA LYS A 290 -40.03 31.99 -31.94
C LYS A 290 -40.10 32.03 -33.48
N GLY A 291 -39.31 31.24 -34.19
CA GLY A 291 -39.28 31.23 -35.66
C GLY A 291 -40.43 30.46 -36.33
N GLY A 292 -41.07 29.51 -35.63
CA GLY A 292 -42.05 28.60 -36.22
C GLY A 292 -43.50 29.09 -36.25
N LYS A 293 -43.85 30.16 -35.53
CA LYS A 293 -45.27 30.54 -35.31
C LYS A 293 -45.83 31.62 -36.25
N LYS A 294 -45.16 31.96 -37.37
CA LYS A 294 -45.54 33.10 -38.23
C LYS A 294 -46.04 32.80 -39.65
N LYS A 295 -46.45 31.56 -39.96
CA LYS A 295 -46.91 31.18 -41.34
C LYS A 295 -48.27 30.47 -41.45
N GLY A 296 -49.19 30.65 -40.50
CA GLY A 296 -50.54 30.09 -40.63
C GLY A 296 -51.61 30.99 -40.02
N GLY A 297 -52.38 31.66 -40.88
CA GLY A 297 -53.43 32.63 -40.51
C GLY A 297 -53.04 34.00 -41.05
N THR A 298 -53.46 34.39 -42.24
CA THR A 298 -54.87 34.62 -42.58
C THR A 298 -55.11 34.40 -44.09
N VAL A 299 -55.80 33.32 -44.44
CA VAL A 299 -56.49 33.18 -45.74
C VAL A 299 -57.89 32.66 -45.42
N GLY A 300 -58.82 33.58 -45.12
CA GLY A 300 -60.26 33.35 -45.18
C GLY A 300 -60.79 34.41 -46.14
N MET A 301 -61.14 34.02 -47.37
CA MET A 301 -62.52 33.73 -47.82
C MET A 301 -63.34 35.04 -47.75
N GLY A 302 -63.59 35.70 -48.89
CA GLY A 302 -64.69 35.34 -49.82
C GLY A 302 -66.02 35.79 -49.19
N SER A 303 -66.98 36.43 -49.83
CA SER A 303 -67.37 36.53 -51.24
C SER A 303 -68.63 37.41 -51.25
N GLU A 304 -68.87 38.10 -52.38
CA GLU A 304 -70.18 38.37 -53.00
C GLU A 304 -71.42 38.61 -52.12
N LYS A 305 -72.05 39.77 -52.30
CA LYS A 305 -73.42 39.83 -52.82
C LYS A 305 -73.82 41.23 -53.27
N ASP A 306 -74.50 41.21 -54.42
CA ASP A 306 -75.22 42.27 -55.12
C ASP A 306 -76.29 42.99 -54.28
#